data_AF-A0A4R1IBC9-F1
#
_entry.id   AF-A0A4R1IBC9-F1
#
_cell.length_a   1.000
_cell.length_b   1.000
_cell.length_c   1.000
_cell.angle_alpha   90.00
_cell.angle_beta   90.00
_cell.angle_gamma   90.00
#
_symmetry.space_group_name_H-M   'P 1'
#
loop_
_entity.id
_entity.type
_entity.pdbx_description
1 polymer ?
#
loop_
_entity_poly.entity_id
_entity_poly.type
_entity_poly.pdbx_seq_one_letter_code
_entity_poly.pdbx_strand_id
1 'polypeptide(L)'
;MLDVRLSDGLDEESLVAFVDRLSAAGDGGKAVDAARARITRDVRAGEPSAGVRRLALSLHTPIPPRPRSSSDEPETVLSLVPDEALIVLSGARDEELVETVAGLVRRGLRTIVTATGADLPDVVRRQLPPAVAARTVERLRPIPGTDLRRLRRLLSTSTPARRARGRQDLPPAEKLPDTEEIAGCCERAARVVEGSDGAEGSRLAELLRDLDAERREAVTQVGRYVGRTVGALNESTHAAWLRPLAARLVHNNHRAEFDGLQVLAARQREAAGQLAPGVTEEGTPPADAATALKDYRSFLETGGRSRTYFRSLAQREAQPALRAFRVNGAVPRTVEDITAVLGYLDVRDRQAEIELACGELGVPVPVQPSHLDELIDALGVAAAAARSVGALRHDVLFLQNDSPVAVPDLPTAERVAAAIVDYDEHGDPAEAGDELERLAAELEAIPSAPERTPPELTAAVEALRAHDADAYAAALDALGSARRESEDQQACEELLGRLATSTPELARAWSDGSDDGYGLLCFASVDSLLSDLPSPDSADVVVVLGAGALQADALLLTAVAPRLVGVVGDEPRAASSGTTFLEVLNQASARFLRGGLAGRDDVPAGPQPAIPVQNGAAES
;
A
#
# COMPACT_ATOMS: atom_id res chain seq x y z
N MET A 1 -68.14 -1.05 -19.04
CA MET A 1 -66.93 -0.48 -18.42
C MET A 1 -66.21 -1.64 -17.76
N LEU A 2 -65.15 -2.15 -18.38
CA LEU A 2 -64.36 -3.25 -17.81
C LEU A 2 -63.46 -2.65 -16.72
N ASP A 3 -63.56 -3.19 -15.51
CA ASP A 3 -62.65 -2.81 -14.43
C ASP A 3 -61.32 -3.56 -14.64
N VAL A 4 -60.34 -2.86 -15.21
CA VAL A 4 -58.97 -3.39 -15.44
C VAL A 4 -58.19 -3.42 -14.11
N ARG A 5 -58.78 -3.01 -12.98
CA ARG A 5 -58.12 -3.03 -11.67
C ARG A 5 -57.76 -4.45 -11.23
N LEU A 6 -56.57 -4.59 -10.69
CA LEU A 6 -56.13 -5.81 -10.01
C LEU A 6 -56.83 -5.95 -8.66
N SER A 7 -57.62 -7.02 -8.51
CA SER A 7 -58.31 -7.34 -7.25
C SER A 7 -57.40 -8.08 -6.26
N ASP A 8 -56.48 -8.91 -6.77
CA ASP A 8 -55.67 -9.84 -5.99
C ASP A 8 -54.16 -9.65 -6.26
N GLY A 9 -53.47 -8.78 -5.52
CA GLY A 9 -51.98 -8.75 -5.47
C GLY A 9 -51.21 -8.54 -6.79
N LEU A 10 -49.90 -8.82 -6.73
CA LEU A 10 -48.93 -8.68 -7.84
C LEU A 10 -48.11 -9.96 -8.06
N ASP A 11 -48.66 -11.12 -7.68
CA ASP A 11 -48.04 -12.41 -7.97
C ASP A 11 -48.11 -12.77 -9.48
N GLU A 12 -47.46 -13.86 -9.86
CA GLU A 12 -47.33 -14.27 -11.26
C GLU A 12 -48.69 -14.54 -11.92
N GLU A 13 -49.62 -15.22 -11.25
CA GLU A 13 -50.93 -15.54 -11.81
C GLU A 13 -51.81 -14.29 -11.95
N SER A 14 -51.72 -13.36 -11.00
CA SER A 14 -52.39 -12.07 -11.08
C SER A 14 -51.86 -11.19 -12.21
N LEU A 15 -50.54 -11.20 -12.45
CA LEU A 15 -49.94 -10.51 -13.60
C LEU A 15 -50.36 -11.16 -14.93
N VAL A 16 -50.46 -12.50 -15.01
CA VAL A 16 -51.00 -13.18 -16.20
C VAL A 16 -52.45 -12.78 -16.45
N ALA A 17 -53.30 -12.83 -15.42
CA ALA A 17 -54.71 -12.42 -15.53
C ALA A 17 -54.88 -10.94 -15.88
N PHE A 18 -53.95 -10.09 -15.45
CA PHE A 18 -53.89 -8.68 -15.85
C PHE A 18 -53.59 -8.50 -17.33
N VAL A 19 -52.55 -9.17 -17.84
CA VAL A 19 -52.18 -9.14 -19.27
C VAL A 19 -53.32 -9.66 -20.15
N ASP A 20 -53.99 -10.73 -19.72
CA ASP A 20 -55.15 -11.29 -20.41
C ASP A 20 -56.32 -10.27 -20.48
N ARG A 21 -56.61 -9.57 -19.38
CA ARG A 21 -57.65 -8.53 -19.35
C ARG A 21 -57.32 -7.33 -20.24
N LEU A 22 -56.07 -6.87 -20.25
CA LEU A 22 -55.63 -5.81 -21.15
C LEU A 22 -55.82 -6.21 -22.61
N SER A 23 -55.40 -7.42 -22.98
CA SER A 23 -55.53 -7.92 -24.35
C SER A 23 -56.98 -8.08 -24.81
N ALA A 24 -57.91 -8.41 -23.90
CA ALA A 24 -59.33 -8.57 -24.19
C ALA A 24 -60.13 -7.27 -24.18
N ALA A 25 -59.57 -6.18 -23.63
CA ALA A 25 -60.24 -4.89 -23.51
C ALA A 25 -60.09 -3.99 -24.76
N GLY A 26 -59.35 -4.45 -25.78
CA GLY A 26 -59.05 -3.74 -27.01
C GLY A 26 -59.62 -4.37 -28.29
N ASP A 27 -59.09 -3.97 -29.45
CA ASP A 27 -59.48 -4.46 -30.77
C ASP A 27 -58.93 -5.87 -31.05
N GLY A 28 -57.88 -6.27 -30.33
CA GLY A 28 -57.26 -7.59 -30.42
C GLY A 28 -56.52 -7.81 -31.74
N GLY A 29 -56.36 -9.08 -32.12
CA GLY A 29 -55.71 -9.48 -33.37
C GLY A 29 -54.34 -10.11 -33.17
N LYS A 30 -53.73 -10.56 -34.28
CA LYS A 30 -52.54 -11.44 -34.26
C LYS A 30 -51.34 -10.81 -33.53
N ALA A 31 -51.15 -9.51 -33.65
CA ALA A 31 -50.05 -8.79 -33.01
C ALA A 31 -50.25 -8.75 -31.47
N VAL A 32 -51.47 -8.42 -31.03
CA VAL A 32 -51.86 -8.41 -29.61
C VAL A 32 -51.77 -9.82 -29.02
N ASP A 33 -52.22 -10.84 -29.74
CA ASP A 33 -52.13 -12.24 -29.32
C ASP A 33 -50.67 -12.71 -29.16
N ALA A 34 -49.79 -12.32 -30.09
CA ALA A 34 -48.36 -12.61 -30.01
C ALA A 34 -47.70 -11.92 -28.80
N ALA A 35 -48.00 -10.62 -28.59
CA ALA A 35 -47.54 -9.86 -27.45
C ALA A 35 -47.98 -10.49 -26.12
N ARG A 36 -49.28 -10.77 -26.00
CA ARG A 36 -49.88 -11.45 -24.84
C ARG A 36 -49.18 -12.77 -24.55
N ALA A 37 -49.07 -13.65 -25.55
CA ALA A 37 -48.42 -14.95 -25.38
C ALA A 37 -46.95 -14.82 -24.96
N ARG A 38 -46.24 -13.80 -25.46
CA ARG A 38 -44.86 -13.52 -25.07
C ARG A 38 -44.76 -13.03 -23.63
N ILE A 39 -45.54 -12.03 -23.26
CA ILE A 39 -45.51 -11.43 -21.91
C ILE A 39 -45.90 -12.47 -20.87
N THR A 40 -46.96 -13.25 -21.12
CA THR A 40 -47.40 -14.33 -20.22
C THR A 40 -46.32 -15.40 -20.03
N ARG A 41 -45.56 -15.72 -21.09
CA ARG A 41 -44.41 -16.63 -20.98
C ARG A 41 -43.31 -16.05 -20.10
N ASP A 42 -42.96 -14.78 -20.30
CA ASP A 42 -41.90 -14.11 -19.54
C ASP A 42 -42.30 -13.94 -18.06
N VAL A 43 -43.57 -13.63 -17.77
CA VAL A 43 -44.12 -13.59 -16.40
C VAL A 43 -44.00 -14.95 -15.71
N ARG A 44 -44.43 -16.04 -16.37
CA ARG A 44 -44.36 -17.41 -15.83
C ARG A 44 -42.94 -17.95 -15.69
N ALA A 45 -41.98 -17.35 -16.40
CA ALA A 45 -40.56 -17.65 -16.23
C ALA A 45 -39.94 -16.90 -15.03
N GLY A 46 -40.71 -16.10 -14.29
CA GLY A 46 -40.22 -15.27 -13.20
C GLY A 46 -39.56 -13.96 -13.66
N GLU A 47 -39.65 -13.62 -14.95
CA GLU A 47 -39.01 -12.46 -15.60
C GLU A 47 -40.03 -11.46 -16.19
N PRO A 48 -41.07 -11.01 -15.46
CA PRO A 48 -41.99 -10.01 -15.98
C PRO A 48 -41.27 -8.66 -16.16
N SER A 49 -41.61 -7.94 -17.23
CA SER A 49 -40.99 -6.64 -17.51
C SER A 49 -41.30 -5.60 -16.42
N ALA A 50 -40.37 -4.67 -16.22
CA ALA A 50 -40.55 -3.60 -15.25
C ALA A 50 -41.76 -2.71 -15.57
N GLY A 51 -42.04 -2.46 -16.86
CA GLY A 51 -43.17 -1.64 -17.27
C GLY A 51 -44.53 -2.30 -17.02
N VAL A 52 -44.67 -3.61 -17.28
CA VAL A 52 -45.91 -4.35 -16.99
C VAL A 52 -46.18 -4.37 -15.48
N ARG A 53 -45.15 -4.65 -14.66
CA ARG A 53 -45.25 -4.59 -13.20
C ARG A 53 -45.66 -3.20 -12.71
N ARG A 54 -45.06 -2.14 -13.26
CA ARG A 54 -45.37 -0.75 -12.88
C ARG A 54 -46.79 -0.37 -13.24
N LEU A 55 -47.25 -0.68 -14.44
CA LEU A 55 -48.61 -0.40 -14.87
C LEU A 55 -49.63 -1.14 -13.98
N ALA A 56 -49.39 -2.43 -13.73
CA ALA A 56 -50.18 -3.24 -12.81
C ALA A 56 -50.26 -2.61 -11.41
N LEU A 57 -49.11 -2.21 -10.85
CA LEU A 57 -49.03 -1.56 -9.54
C LEU A 57 -49.75 -0.20 -9.52
N SER A 58 -49.58 0.63 -10.54
CA SER A 58 -50.28 1.92 -10.68
C SER A 58 -51.80 1.77 -10.77
N LEU A 59 -52.31 0.67 -11.32
CA LEU A 59 -53.74 0.37 -11.37
C LEU A 59 -54.27 -0.28 -10.08
N HIS A 60 -53.43 -1.06 -9.39
CA HIS A 60 -53.79 -1.69 -8.12
C HIS A 60 -53.81 -0.69 -6.96
N THR A 61 -52.83 0.21 -6.91
CA THR A 61 -52.70 1.24 -5.89
C THR A 61 -52.38 2.57 -6.57
N PRO A 62 -53.40 3.30 -7.05
CA PRO A 62 -53.20 4.56 -7.75
C PRO A 62 -52.55 5.58 -6.80
N ILE A 63 -51.27 5.87 -7.04
CA ILE A 63 -50.56 6.92 -6.34
C ILE A 63 -50.75 8.20 -7.18
N PRO A 64 -51.31 9.29 -6.61
CA PRO A 64 -51.41 10.53 -7.35
C PRO A 64 -50.02 11.01 -7.78
N PRO A 65 -49.88 11.58 -9.00
CA PRO A 65 -48.60 12.02 -9.50
C PRO A 65 -48.01 13.10 -8.59
N ARG A 66 -46.68 13.25 -8.59
CA ARG A 66 -46.01 14.15 -7.64
C ARG A 66 -46.53 15.59 -7.76
N PRO A 67 -46.68 16.33 -6.64
CA PRO A 67 -47.04 17.73 -6.68
C PRO A 67 -45.98 18.53 -7.45
N ARG A 68 -46.43 19.53 -8.22
CA ARG A 68 -45.55 20.39 -9.03
C ARG A 68 -44.45 21.03 -8.17
N SER A 69 -43.20 20.93 -8.61
CA SER A 69 -42.07 21.59 -7.96
C SER A 69 -41.96 23.05 -8.42
N SER A 70 -42.47 23.98 -7.60
CA SER A 70 -42.42 25.45 -7.80
C SER A 70 -43.16 26.00 -9.05
N SER A 71 -43.54 27.28 -9.03
CA SER A 71 -44.41 27.91 -10.04
C SER A 71 -43.70 28.40 -11.31
N ASP A 72 -42.36 28.39 -11.34
CA ASP A 72 -41.60 29.23 -12.28
C ASP A 72 -41.00 28.48 -13.47
N GLU A 73 -40.93 27.14 -13.46
CA GLU A 73 -40.49 26.35 -14.62
C GLU A 73 -41.63 25.47 -15.19
N PRO A 74 -41.89 25.53 -16.51
CA PRO A 74 -42.89 24.67 -17.13
C PRO A 74 -42.44 23.20 -17.11
N GLU A 75 -43.30 22.31 -16.60
CA GLU A 75 -43.05 20.87 -16.63
C GLU A 75 -42.94 20.37 -18.07
N THR A 76 -41.80 19.76 -18.39
CA THR A 76 -41.57 19.10 -19.69
C THR A 76 -41.53 17.59 -19.51
N VAL A 77 -41.75 16.84 -20.60
CA VAL A 77 -41.58 15.38 -20.59
C VAL A 77 -40.17 15.00 -20.08
N LEU A 78 -39.13 15.73 -20.49
CA LEU A 78 -37.75 15.49 -20.08
C LEU A 78 -37.53 15.63 -18.57
N SER A 79 -38.21 16.60 -17.93
CA SER A 79 -38.14 16.81 -16.47
C SER A 79 -38.86 15.71 -15.68
N LEU A 80 -39.88 15.07 -16.26
CA LEU A 80 -40.73 14.10 -15.57
C LEU A 80 -40.31 12.65 -15.77
N VAL A 81 -39.73 12.31 -16.92
CA VAL A 81 -39.29 10.94 -17.25
C VAL A 81 -38.41 10.28 -16.17
N PRO A 82 -37.52 10.98 -15.44
CA PRO A 82 -36.76 10.35 -14.35
C PRO A 82 -37.65 9.71 -13.28
N ASP A 83 -38.76 10.38 -12.93
CA ASP A 83 -39.59 10.09 -11.76
C ASP A 83 -40.95 9.47 -12.09
N GLU A 84 -41.49 9.76 -13.28
CA GLU A 84 -42.82 9.34 -13.70
C GLU A 84 -42.74 8.22 -14.75
N ALA A 85 -43.50 7.13 -14.53
CA ALA A 85 -43.53 5.98 -15.42
C ALA A 85 -44.55 6.13 -16.56
N LEU A 86 -45.64 6.87 -16.34
CA LEU A 86 -46.73 7.05 -17.28
C LEU A 86 -47.00 8.54 -17.46
N ILE A 87 -46.79 9.05 -18.67
CA ILE A 87 -46.96 10.47 -19.01
C ILE A 87 -47.90 10.57 -20.20
N VAL A 88 -48.81 11.55 -20.18
CA VAL A 88 -49.67 11.89 -21.31
C VAL A 88 -49.37 13.31 -21.74
N LEU A 89 -48.95 13.50 -22.99
CA LEU A 89 -48.72 14.80 -23.62
C LEU A 89 -49.87 15.09 -24.57
N SER A 90 -50.62 16.16 -24.33
CA SER A 90 -51.80 16.54 -25.11
C SER A 90 -51.61 17.87 -25.81
N GLY A 91 -51.98 17.98 -27.09
CA GLY A 91 -51.91 19.25 -27.84
C GLY A 91 -50.49 19.72 -28.16
N ALA A 92 -49.52 18.81 -28.17
CA ALA A 92 -48.16 19.11 -28.60
C ALA A 92 -48.11 19.28 -30.13
N ARG A 93 -47.41 20.32 -30.58
CA ARG A 93 -47.13 20.54 -32.00
C ARG A 93 -46.01 19.59 -32.46
N ASP A 94 -45.92 19.33 -33.77
CA ASP A 94 -44.85 18.50 -34.36
C ASP A 94 -43.45 18.93 -33.89
N GLU A 95 -43.18 20.23 -33.83
CA GLU A 95 -41.91 20.80 -33.36
C GLU A 95 -41.60 20.45 -31.90
N GLU A 96 -42.60 20.54 -31.02
CA GLU A 96 -42.47 20.22 -29.59
C GLU A 96 -42.26 18.71 -29.37
N LEU A 97 -42.90 17.89 -30.21
CA LEU A 97 -42.71 16.45 -30.21
C LEU A 97 -41.30 16.07 -30.70
N VAL A 98 -40.81 16.70 -31.77
CA VAL A 98 -39.45 16.52 -32.28
C VAL A 98 -38.41 16.91 -31.22
N GLU A 99 -38.58 18.05 -30.54
CA GLU A 99 -37.69 18.46 -29.45
C GLU A 99 -37.77 17.52 -28.24
N THR A 100 -38.95 17.00 -27.93
CA THR A 100 -39.12 16.00 -26.85
C THR A 100 -38.35 14.72 -27.19
N VAL A 101 -38.55 14.16 -28.39
CA VAL A 101 -37.85 12.95 -28.83
C VAL A 101 -36.34 13.18 -28.91
N ALA A 102 -35.91 14.31 -29.49
CA ALA A 102 -34.51 14.71 -29.54
C ALA A 102 -33.92 14.80 -28.13
N GLY A 103 -34.60 15.47 -27.21
CA GLY A 103 -34.18 15.60 -25.82
C GLY A 103 -34.05 14.27 -25.08
N LEU A 104 -34.95 13.30 -25.33
CA LEU A 104 -34.84 11.97 -24.73
C LEU A 104 -33.57 11.25 -25.21
N VAL A 105 -33.29 11.31 -26.50
CA VAL A 105 -32.09 10.73 -27.11
C VAL A 105 -30.83 11.45 -26.63
N ARG A 106 -30.85 12.79 -26.51
CA ARG A 106 -29.75 13.60 -25.95
C ARG A 106 -29.51 13.31 -24.47
N ARG A 107 -30.53 12.88 -23.72
CA ARG A 107 -30.38 12.43 -22.33
C ARG A 107 -29.80 11.02 -22.23
N GLY A 108 -29.52 10.37 -23.35
CA GLY A 108 -29.00 9.01 -23.40
C GLY A 108 -30.07 7.92 -23.38
N LEU A 109 -31.36 8.24 -23.55
CA LEU A 109 -32.42 7.23 -23.45
C LEU A 109 -32.57 6.46 -24.75
N ARG A 110 -32.81 5.15 -24.63
CA ARG A 110 -33.21 4.27 -25.72
C ARG A 110 -34.71 4.48 -25.95
N THR A 111 -35.03 5.25 -26.98
CA THR A 111 -36.39 5.73 -27.22
C THR A 111 -37.00 4.99 -28.39
N ILE A 112 -38.21 4.45 -28.20
CA ILE A 112 -39.03 3.93 -29.30
C ILE A 112 -40.13 4.94 -29.58
N VAL A 113 -40.30 5.33 -30.83
CA VAL A 113 -41.46 6.12 -31.28
C VAL A 113 -42.36 5.20 -32.09
N THR A 114 -43.63 5.12 -31.70
CA THR A 114 -44.60 4.22 -32.31
C THR A 114 -45.95 4.88 -32.55
N ALA A 115 -46.67 4.41 -33.57
CA ALA A 115 -47.99 4.88 -33.95
C ALA A 115 -48.78 3.76 -34.65
N THR A 116 -50.10 3.93 -34.76
CA THR A 116 -51.00 3.03 -35.51
C THR A 116 -50.86 3.18 -37.02
N GLY A 117 -50.65 4.40 -37.51
CA GLY A 117 -50.43 4.72 -38.93
C GLY A 117 -48.96 4.89 -39.27
N ALA A 118 -48.57 4.49 -40.50
CA ALA A 118 -47.20 4.63 -40.98
C ALA A 118 -46.75 6.10 -41.13
N ASP A 119 -47.68 7.01 -41.39
CA ASP A 119 -47.38 8.41 -41.75
C ASP A 119 -46.94 9.28 -40.56
N LEU A 120 -47.48 9.02 -39.36
CA LEU A 120 -47.23 9.82 -38.15
C LEU A 120 -45.75 9.75 -37.68
N PRO A 121 -45.12 8.57 -37.57
CA PRO A 121 -43.70 8.45 -37.27
C PRO A 121 -42.80 9.09 -38.33
N ASP A 122 -43.22 9.10 -39.60
CA ASP A 122 -42.42 9.63 -40.71
C ASP A 122 -42.36 11.15 -40.74
N VAL A 123 -43.36 11.85 -40.20
CA VAL A 123 -43.32 13.31 -40.02
C VAL A 123 -42.25 13.69 -38.99
N VAL A 124 -42.30 13.05 -37.81
CA VAL A 124 -41.30 13.25 -36.75
C VAL A 124 -39.90 12.92 -37.25
N ARG A 125 -39.73 11.77 -37.91
CA ARG A 125 -38.45 11.30 -38.45
C ARG A 125 -37.82 12.31 -39.41
N ARG A 126 -38.60 12.94 -40.30
CA ARG A 126 -38.12 13.91 -41.30
C ARG A 126 -37.69 15.24 -40.71
N GLN A 127 -38.18 15.60 -39.53
CA GLN A 127 -37.89 16.86 -38.85
C GLN A 127 -36.79 16.72 -37.79
N LEU A 128 -36.26 15.52 -37.53
CA LEU A 128 -35.22 15.31 -36.55
C LEU A 128 -33.94 16.11 -36.87
N PRO A 129 -33.29 16.72 -35.86
CA PRO A 129 -31.96 17.29 -36.02
C PRO A 129 -30.97 16.23 -36.55
N PRO A 130 -30.01 16.58 -37.44
CA PRO A 130 -29.07 15.63 -38.04
C PRO A 130 -28.31 14.76 -37.01
N ALA A 131 -27.92 15.36 -35.87
CA ALA A 131 -27.24 14.67 -34.79
C ALA A 131 -28.08 13.57 -34.11
N VAL A 132 -29.41 13.74 -34.09
CA VAL A 132 -30.36 12.75 -33.55
C VAL A 132 -30.75 11.75 -34.63
N ALA A 133 -30.94 12.21 -35.86
CA ALA A 133 -31.23 11.35 -37.01
C ALA A 133 -30.14 10.27 -37.19
N ALA A 134 -28.87 10.63 -37.06
CA ALA A 134 -27.73 9.70 -37.11
C ALA A 134 -27.71 8.63 -35.99
N ARG A 135 -28.54 8.78 -34.95
CA ARG A 135 -28.72 7.82 -33.85
C ARG A 135 -29.96 6.92 -34.04
N THR A 136 -30.60 7.03 -35.19
CA THR A 136 -31.76 6.22 -35.54
C THR A 136 -31.31 4.83 -35.97
N VAL A 137 -31.95 3.80 -35.42
CA VAL A 137 -31.73 2.40 -35.78
C VAL A 137 -33.02 1.80 -36.33
N GLU A 138 -32.90 0.88 -37.28
CA GLU A 138 -34.05 0.16 -37.82
C GLU A 138 -34.63 -0.84 -36.81
N ARG A 139 -33.76 -1.41 -35.96
CA ARG A 139 -34.13 -2.36 -34.90
C ARG A 139 -33.24 -2.14 -33.69
N LEU A 140 -33.78 -2.38 -32.49
CA LEU A 140 -33.08 -2.23 -31.21
C LEU A 140 -31.97 -3.27 -30.95
N ARG A 141 -31.66 -4.18 -31.87
CA ARG A 141 -30.64 -5.22 -31.71
C ARG A 141 -29.46 -5.08 -32.68
N PRO A 142 -28.66 -4.01 -32.64
CA PRO A 142 -27.40 -3.96 -33.39
C PRO A 142 -26.32 -4.87 -32.78
N ILE A 143 -26.29 -4.97 -31.44
CA ILE A 143 -25.41 -5.82 -30.62
C ILE A 143 -26.17 -6.30 -29.36
N PRO A 144 -25.69 -7.30 -28.59
CA PRO A 144 -26.33 -7.70 -27.34
C PRO A 144 -26.54 -6.52 -26.37
N GLY A 145 -27.67 -6.47 -25.67
CA GLY A 145 -28.01 -5.33 -24.80
C GLY A 145 -27.03 -5.13 -23.64
N THR A 146 -26.37 -6.18 -23.16
CA THR A 146 -25.27 -6.12 -22.19
C THR A 146 -24.06 -5.39 -22.75
N ASP A 147 -23.67 -5.71 -23.98
CA ASP A 147 -22.54 -5.12 -24.69
C ASP A 147 -22.81 -3.63 -24.98
N LEU A 148 -24.04 -3.30 -25.41
CA LEU A 148 -24.42 -1.92 -25.65
C LEU A 148 -24.37 -1.06 -24.37
N ARG A 149 -24.85 -1.59 -23.23
CA ARG A 149 -24.74 -0.91 -21.93
C ARG A 149 -23.29 -0.76 -21.49
N ARG A 150 -22.46 -1.79 -21.69
CA ARG A 150 -21.02 -1.73 -21.42
C ARG A 150 -20.34 -0.66 -22.27
N LEU A 151 -20.60 -0.65 -23.58
CA LEU A 151 -20.07 0.34 -24.51
C LEU A 151 -20.44 1.76 -24.08
N ARG A 152 -21.72 2.01 -23.76
CA ARG A 152 -22.17 3.32 -23.28
C ARG A 152 -21.46 3.77 -22.00
N ARG A 153 -21.27 2.86 -21.05
CA ARG A 153 -20.51 3.15 -19.81
C ARG A 153 -19.06 3.50 -20.12
N LEU A 154 -18.40 2.73 -20.99
CA LEU A 154 -17.03 3.00 -21.42
C LEU A 154 -16.94 4.35 -22.12
N LEU A 155 -17.84 4.66 -23.04
CA LEU A 155 -17.88 5.96 -23.72
C LEU A 155 -18.10 7.12 -22.74
N SER A 156 -19.02 6.99 -21.78
CA SER A 156 -19.28 8.03 -20.78
C SER A 156 -18.13 8.32 -19.82
N THR A 157 -17.21 7.39 -19.66
CA THR A 157 -16.00 7.52 -18.82
C THR A 157 -14.75 7.77 -19.66
N SER A 158 -14.92 8.06 -20.95
CA SER A 158 -13.81 8.29 -21.89
C SER A 158 -13.09 9.58 -21.59
N THR A 159 -11.79 9.48 -21.30
CA THR A 159 -10.90 10.63 -21.13
C THR A 159 -9.89 10.68 -22.30
N PRO A 160 -9.32 11.85 -22.60
CA PRO A 160 -8.21 11.94 -23.55
C PRO A 160 -7.03 11.04 -23.17
N ALA A 161 -6.71 10.95 -21.87
CA ALA A 161 -5.65 10.07 -21.35
C ALA A 161 -5.94 8.60 -21.63
N ARG A 162 -7.18 8.13 -21.34
CA ARG A 162 -7.58 6.74 -21.61
C ARG A 162 -7.47 6.39 -23.10
N ARG A 163 -7.92 7.29 -23.98
CA ARG A 163 -7.82 7.09 -25.44
C ARG A 163 -6.38 7.00 -25.94
N ALA A 164 -5.42 7.62 -25.25
CA ALA A 164 -4.01 7.55 -25.61
C ALA A 164 -3.34 6.23 -25.18
N ARG A 165 -3.92 5.47 -24.22
CA ARG A 165 -3.31 4.25 -23.65
C ARG A 165 -3.02 3.18 -24.69
N GLY A 166 -3.86 3.05 -25.73
CA GLY A 166 -3.63 2.08 -26.82
C GLY A 166 -2.35 2.32 -27.64
N ARG A 167 -1.70 3.49 -27.47
CA ARG A 167 -0.42 3.83 -28.11
C ARG A 167 0.78 3.65 -27.18
N GLN A 168 0.55 3.32 -25.92
CA GLN A 168 1.60 3.17 -24.90
C GLN A 168 2.00 1.70 -24.73
N ASP A 169 3.25 1.47 -24.37
CA ASP A 169 3.77 0.16 -24.00
C ASP A 169 3.67 0.00 -22.48
N LEU A 170 2.57 -0.61 -22.02
CA LEU A 170 2.34 -0.87 -20.59
C LEU A 170 2.92 -2.25 -20.24
N PRO A 171 4.07 -2.35 -19.53
CA PRO A 171 4.62 -3.65 -19.16
C PRO A 171 3.68 -4.41 -18.23
N PRO A 172 3.58 -5.75 -18.30
CA PRO A 172 2.86 -6.54 -17.31
C PRO A 172 3.52 -6.43 -15.93
N ALA A 173 2.75 -6.69 -14.87
CA ALA A 173 3.24 -6.57 -13.48
C ALA A 173 4.44 -7.49 -13.20
N GLU A 174 4.47 -8.69 -13.80
CA GLU A 174 5.55 -9.68 -13.64
C GLU A 174 6.92 -9.22 -14.17
N LYS A 175 6.98 -8.18 -15.00
CA LYS A 175 8.24 -7.61 -15.51
C LYS A 175 8.79 -6.49 -14.64
N LEU A 176 8.08 -6.12 -13.58
CA LEU A 176 8.47 -5.02 -12.71
C LEU A 176 9.07 -5.59 -11.42
N PRO A 177 10.17 -4.99 -10.92
CA PRO A 177 10.73 -5.32 -9.62
C PRO A 177 9.69 -5.26 -8.51
N ASP A 178 9.84 -6.13 -7.50
CA ASP A 178 8.94 -6.17 -6.36
C ASP A 178 9.15 -4.94 -5.46
N THR A 179 8.06 -4.39 -4.91
CA THR A 179 8.12 -3.18 -4.08
C THR A 179 8.87 -3.39 -2.76
N GLU A 180 8.78 -4.58 -2.16
CA GLU A 180 9.49 -4.91 -0.92
C GLU A 180 10.99 -5.05 -1.17
N GLU A 181 11.37 -5.65 -2.30
CA GLU A 181 12.77 -5.75 -2.73
C GLU A 181 13.37 -4.36 -2.98
N ILE A 182 12.64 -3.47 -3.68
CA ILE A 182 13.08 -2.08 -3.91
C ILE A 182 13.17 -1.30 -2.59
N ALA A 183 12.21 -1.43 -1.68
CA ALA A 183 12.27 -0.80 -0.38
C ALA A 183 13.52 -1.22 0.39
N GLY A 184 13.83 -2.52 0.42
CA GLY A 184 15.05 -3.04 1.04
C GLY A 184 16.33 -2.53 0.35
N CYS A 185 16.35 -2.39 -0.98
CA CYS A 185 17.46 -1.77 -1.69
C CYS A 185 17.63 -0.29 -1.34
N CYS A 186 16.55 0.49 -1.31
CA CYS A 186 16.57 1.91 -0.93
C CYS A 186 17.05 2.10 0.51
N GLU A 187 16.60 1.27 1.46
CA GLU A 187 17.05 1.30 2.85
C GLU A 187 18.56 1.03 2.97
N ARG A 188 19.08 0.04 2.22
CA ARG A 188 20.52 -0.24 2.18
C ARG A 188 21.30 0.91 1.53
N ALA A 189 20.79 1.51 0.46
CA ALA A 189 21.44 2.61 -0.26
C ALA A 189 21.44 3.93 0.54
N ALA A 190 20.41 4.20 1.35
CA ALA A 190 20.30 5.40 2.18
C ALA A 190 21.13 5.32 3.48
N ARG A 191 21.68 4.14 3.78
CA ARG A 191 22.39 3.85 5.02
C ARG A 191 23.72 4.59 5.07
N VAL A 192 23.94 5.33 6.16
CA VAL A 192 25.24 5.93 6.47
C VAL A 192 26.03 4.91 7.27
N VAL A 193 27.18 4.48 6.73
CA VAL A 193 28.08 3.54 7.42
C VAL A 193 28.87 4.32 8.48
N GLU A 194 28.65 4.03 9.76
CA GLU A 194 29.41 4.66 10.83
C GLU A 194 30.91 4.38 10.67
N GLY A 195 31.72 5.44 10.65
CA GLY A 195 33.17 5.32 10.42
C GLY A 195 33.59 5.36 8.95
N SER A 196 32.65 5.47 8.00
CA SER A 196 32.95 5.67 6.57
C SER A 196 33.01 7.14 6.14
N ASP A 197 32.95 8.10 7.07
CA ASP A 197 32.96 9.56 6.80
C ASP A 197 34.29 10.09 6.20
N GLY A 198 35.17 9.21 5.74
CA GLY A 198 36.43 9.55 5.08
C GLY A 198 36.77 8.58 3.95
N ALA A 199 37.71 8.97 3.09
CA ALA A 199 38.16 8.21 1.91
C ALA A 199 38.62 6.77 2.22
N GLU A 200 38.91 6.44 3.47
CA GLU A 200 39.29 5.10 3.93
C GLU A 200 38.10 4.14 4.01
N GLY A 201 36.90 4.63 4.37
CA GLY A 201 35.70 3.81 4.50
C GLY A 201 35.12 3.36 3.17
N SER A 202 35.04 4.27 2.18
CA SER A 202 34.61 3.92 0.82
C SER A 202 35.55 2.90 0.17
N ARG A 203 36.87 3.05 0.36
CA ARG A 203 37.87 2.08 -0.14
C ARG A 203 37.78 0.73 0.57
N LEU A 204 37.42 0.71 1.85
CA LEU A 204 37.24 -0.53 2.60
C LEU A 204 36.06 -1.33 2.06
N ALA A 205 34.92 -0.68 1.77
CA ALA A 205 33.77 -1.36 1.16
C ALA A 205 34.12 -1.98 -0.21
N GLU A 206 34.80 -1.22 -1.08
CA GLU A 206 35.31 -1.72 -2.37
C GLU A 206 36.23 -2.94 -2.20
N LEU A 207 37.17 -2.86 -1.26
CA LEU A 207 38.08 -3.98 -0.95
C LEU A 207 37.31 -5.21 -0.46
N LEU A 208 36.37 -5.04 0.47
CA LEU A 208 35.59 -6.14 1.05
C LEU A 208 34.69 -6.82 0.00
N ARG A 209 34.17 -6.04 -0.96
CA ARG A 209 33.38 -6.54 -2.08
C ARG A 209 34.17 -7.46 -3.01
N ASP A 210 35.42 -7.10 -3.27
CA ASP A 210 36.30 -7.85 -4.18
C ASP A 210 36.91 -9.11 -3.51
N LEU A 211 36.72 -9.31 -2.21
CA LEU A 211 37.17 -10.51 -1.49
C LEU A 211 36.23 -11.71 -1.71
N ASP A 212 36.81 -12.90 -1.77
CA ASP A 212 36.04 -14.14 -1.68
C ASP A 212 35.37 -14.29 -0.31
N ALA A 213 34.34 -15.14 -0.25
CA ALA A 213 33.51 -15.31 0.95
C ALA A 213 34.31 -15.80 2.17
N GLU A 214 35.30 -16.69 1.98
CA GLU A 214 36.11 -17.24 3.06
C GLU A 214 37.01 -16.16 3.68
N ARG A 215 37.67 -15.35 2.84
CA ARG A 215 38.48 -14.22 3.32
C ARG A 215 37.64 -13.14 4.00
N ARG A 216 36.47 -12.83 3.44
CA ARG A 216 35.55 -11.85 4.03
C ARG A 216 35.04 -12.30 5.39
N GLU A 217 34.70 -13.58 5.55
CA GLU A 217 34.33 -14.13 6.86
C GLU A 217 35.48 -14.00 7.87
N ALA A 218 36.71 -14.35 7.47
CA ALA A 218 37.89 -14.26 8.34
C ALA A 218 38.13 -12.81 8.83
N VAL A 219 38.08 -11.84 7.93
CA VAL A 219 38.27 -10.42 8.24
C VAL A 219 37.14 -9.90 9.14
N THR A 220 35.91 -10.37 8.92
CA THR A 220 34.77 -10.05 9.78
C THR A 220 34.92 -10.61 11.19
N GLN A 221 35.41 -11.84 11.35
CA GLN A 221 35.70 -12.41 12.67
C GLN A 221 36.72 -11.57 13.44
N VAL A 222 37.75 -11.05 12.74
CA VAL A 222 38.75 -10.15 13.32
C VAL A 222 38.13 -8.81 13.70
N GLY A 223 37.30 -8.22 12.83
CA GLY A 223 36.52 -7.02 13.14
C GLY A 223 35.65 -7.19 14.39
N ARG A 224 34.85 -8.26 14.47
CA ARG A 224 34.05 -8.61 15.66
C ARG A 224 34.90 -8.81 16.90
N TYR A 225 36.10 -9.37 16.77
CA TYR A 225 37.01 -9.54 17.89
C TYR A 225 37.56 -8.19 18.39
N VAL A 226 37.97 -7.29 17.49
CA VAL A 226 38.40 -5.93 17.84
C VAL A 226 37.27 -5.13 18.48
N GLY A 227 36.06 -5.16 17.90
CA GLY A 227 34.91 -4.47 18.49
C GLY A 227 34.66 -4.89 19.94
N ARG A 228 34.75 -6.20 20.23
CA ARG A 228 34.59 -6.72 21.60
C ARG A 228 35.72 -6.30 22.54
N THR A 229 36.99 -6.40 22.13
CA THR A 229 38.13 -6.10 23.02
C THR A 229 38.30 -4.60 23.25
N VAL A 230 38.05 -3.78 22.22
CA VAL A 230 38.06 -2.32 22.33
C VAL A 230 36.83 -1.83 23.10
N GLY A 231 35.66 -2.42 22.87
CA GLY A 231 34.45 -2.19 23.67
C GLY A 231 34.68 -2.46 25.15
N ALA A 232 35.22 -3.64 25.50
CA ALA A 232 35.57 -3.97 26.89
C ALA A 232 36.58 -3.00 27.51
N LEU A 233 37.51 -2.47 26.72
CA LEU A 233 38.46 -1.45 27.16
C LEU A 233 37.76 -0.10 27.42
N ASN A 234 36.84 0.30 26.55
CA ASN A 234 36.08 1.54 26.65
C ASN A 234 35.06 1.51 27.82
N GLU A 235 34.46 0.36 28.09
CA GLU A 235 33.50 0.13 29.19
C GLU A 235 34.17 -0.07 30.55
N SER A 236 35.48 -0.32 30.57
CA SER A 236 36.22 -0.52 31.81
C SER A 236 36.14 0.70 32.73
N THR A 237 35.97 0.48 34.03
CA THR A 237 36.11 1.50 35.09
C THR A 237 37.48 2.19 35.08
N HIS A 238 38.45 1.59 34.41
CA HIS A 238 39.83 2.04 34.28
C HIS A 238 40.19 2.61 32.91
N ALA A 239 39.19 2.87 32.04
CA ALA A 239 39.39 3.33 30.66
C ALA A 239 40.32 4.55 30.53
N ALA A 240 40.30 5.46 31.51
CA ALA A 240 41.09 6.69 31.52
C ALA A 240 42.61 6.45 31.41
N TRP A 241 43.15 5.42 32.07
CA TRP A 241 44.57 5.07 31.98
C TRP A 241 44.83 3.86 31.08
N LEU A 242 43.82 2.99 30.85
CA LEU A 242 43.93 1.86 29.93
C LEU A 242 44.02 2.30 28.46
N ARG A 243 43.26 3.31 28.03
CA ARG A 243 43.30 3.80 26.63
C ARG A 243 44.70 4.27 26.21
N PRO A 244 45.38 5.17 26.96
CA PRO A 244 46.75 5.57 26.63
C PRO A 244 47.77 4.44 26.69
N LEU A 245 47.59 3.47 27.59
CA LEU A 245 48.45 2.28 27.66
C LEU A 245 48.27 1.40 26.42
N ALA A 246 47.05 1.03 26.07
CA ALA A 246 46.75 0.23 24.88
C ALA A 246 47.22 0.92 23.59
N ALA A 247 47.04 2.23 23.46
CA ALA A 247 47.53 2.99 22.31
C ALA A 247 49.06 2.89 22.15
N ARG A 248 49.83 2.95 23.25
CA ARG A 248 51.29 2.73 23.20
C ARG A 248 51.65 1.30 22.81
N LEU A 249 50.93 0.32 23.34
CA LEU A 249 51.15 -1.10 23.04
C LEU A 249 50.84 -1.46 21.59
N VAL A 250 49.86 -0.81 20.93
CA VAL A 250 49.57 -0.97 19.49
C VAL A 250 50.78 -0.66 18.61
N HIS A 251 51.63 0.27 19.07
CA HIS A 251 52.89 0.65 18.43
C HIS A 251 54.12 -0.11 18.95
N ASN A 252 53.92 -1.18 19.73
CA ASN A 252 54.99 -1.91 20.42
C ASN A 252 55.85 -1.07 21.38
N ASN A 253 55.37 0.11 21.80
CA ASN A 253 56.08 0.93 22.77
C ASN A 253 55.87 0.36 24.19
N HIS A 254 56.94 0.33 24.99
CA HIS A 254 56.96 -0.17 26.37
C HIS A 254 56.48 -1.63 26.54
N ARG A 255 56.67 -2.47 25.51
CA ARG A 255 56.19 -3.85 25.52
C ARG A 255 56.89 -4.70 26.57
N ALA A 256 58.20 -4.54 26.72
CA ALA A 256 59.00 -5.33 27.65
C ALA A 256 58.64 -5.01 29.11
N GLU A 257 58.44 -3.72 29.40
CA GLU A 257 58.05 -3.19 30.71
C GLU A 257 56.63 -3.64 31.07
N PHE A 258 55.73 -3.64 30.09
CA PHE A 258 54.35 -4.14 30.25
C PHE A 258 54.32 -5.64 30.54
N ASP A 259 54.99 -6.46 29.73
CA ASP A 259 55.04 -7.91 29.93
C ASP A 259 55.73 -8.23 31.28
N GLY A 260 56.76 -7.45 31.65
CA GLY A 260 57.41 -7.50 32.96
C GLY A 260 56.46 -7.21 34.13
N LEU A 261 55.67 -6.14 34.05
CA LEU A 261 54.67 -5.79 35.07
C LEU A 261 53.63 -6.89 35.24
N GLN A 262 53.14 -7.49 34.15
CA GLN A 262 52.18 -8.61 34.23
C GLN A 262 52.76 -9.81 34.99
N VAL A 263 54.02 -10.17 34.71
CA VAL A 263 54.70 -11.28 35.39
C VAL A 263 54.95 -10.94 36.86
N LEU A 264 55.41 -9.72 37.17
CA LEU A 264 55.65 -9.26 38.54
C LEU A 264 54.35 -9.26 39.36
N ALA A 265 53.27 -8.70 38.81
CA ALA A 265 51.97 -8.65 39.47
C ALA A 265 51.40 -10.05 39.75
N ALA A 266 51.46 -10.96 38.78
CA ALA A 266 50.99 -12.33 38.96
C ALA A 266 51.78 -13.10 40.04
N ARG A 267 53.12 -12.95 40.04
CA ARG A 267 53.98 -13.56 41.06
C ARG A 267 53.75 -12.95 42.44
N GLN A 268 53.53 -11.65 42.52
CA GLN A 268 53.21 -10.94 43.76
C GLN A 268 51.88 -11.43 44.35
N ARG A 269 50.86 -11.66 43.52
CA ARG A 269 49.58 -12.23 43.94
C ARG A 269 49.75 -13.62 44.54
N GLU A 270 50.51 -14.48 43.86
CA GLU A 270 50.79 -15.83 44.33
C GLU A 270 51.56 -15.82 45.66
N ALA A 271 52.62 -15.01 45.75
CA ALA A 271 53.45 -14.91 46.94
C ALA A 271 52.68 -14.31 48.14
N ALA A 272 51.84 -13.31 47.91
CA ALA A 272 50.99 -12.72 48.95
C ALA A 272 49.96 -13.71 49.51
N GLY A 273 49.41 -14.58 48.65
CA GLY A 273 48.49 -15.65 49.08
C GLY A 273 49.14 -16.78 49.89
N GLN A 274 50.45 -16.96 49.75
CA GLN A 274 51.25 -17.98 50.45
C GLN A 274 51.89 -17.48 51.74
N LEU A 275 51.82 -16.17 52.03
CA LEU A 275 52.47 -15.59 53.19
C LEU A 275 51.79 -16.02 54.49
N ALA A 276 52.57 -16.51 55.45
CA ALA A 276 52.08 -16.84 56.78
C ALA A 276 51.60 -15.57 57.50
N PRO A 277 50.37 -15.54 58.06
CA PRO A 277 49.90 -14.38 58.81
C PRO A 277 50.75 -14.15 60.05
N GLY A 278 51.02 -12.88 60.36
CA GLY A 278 51.64 -12.47 61.63
C GLY A 278 53.06 -11.92 61.55
N VAL A 279 53.64 -11.71 60.36
CA VAL A 279 54.90 -10.96 60.22
C VAL A 279 54.62 -9.45 60.32
N THR A 280 55.30 -8.74 61.24
CA THR A 280 55.23 -7.28 61.36
C THR A 280 56.62 -6.66 61.41
N GLU A 281 56.83 -5.59 60.65
CA GLU A 281 58.04 -4.79 60.66
C GLU A 281 57.94 -3.72 61.77
N GLU A 282 58.77 -3.82 62.81
CA GLU A 282 58.82 -2.88 63.95
C GLU A 282 59.97 -1.86 63.86
N GLY A 283 60.79 -1.93 62.81
CA GLY A 283 61.86 -0.97 62.56
C GLY A 283 62.48 -1.17 61.18
N THR A 284 63.29 -0.21 60.74
CA THR A 284 63.92 -0.27 59.41
C THR A 284 64.98 -1.39 59.36
N PRO A 285 64.80 -2.44 58.54
CA PRO A 285 65.80 -3.48 58.38
C PRO A 285 67.04 -2.90 57.68
N PRO A 286 68.24 -3.43 57.98
CA PRO A 286 69.45 -3.04 57.26
C PRO A 286 69.39 -3.50 55.80
N ALA A 287 70.15 -2.84 54.91
CA ALA A 287 70.12 -3.11 53.47
C ALA A 287 70.50 -4.55 53.09
N ASP A 288 71.30 -5.24 53.93
CA ASP A 288 71.74 -6.61 53.76
C ASP A 288 70.87 -7.64 54.51
N ALA A 289 69.71 -7.23 55.04
CA ALA A 289 68.85 -8.07 55.88
C ALA A 289 68.45 -9.40 55.23
N ALA A 290 68.09 -9.39 53.95
CA ALA A 290 67.70 -10.62 53.24
C ALA A 290 68.87 -11.62 53.14
N THR A 291 70.09 -11.14 52.88
CA THR A 291 71.29 -11.97 52.81
C THR A 291 71.64 -12.54 54.19
N ALA A 292 71.69 -11.69 55.22
CA ALA A 292 71.99 -12.12 56.59
C ALA A 292 70.95 -13.13 57.13
N LEU A 293 69.67 -12.97 56.78
CA LEU A 293 68.61 -13.91 57.16
C LEU A 293 68.68 -15.23 56.39
N LYS A 294 69.08 -15.24 55.11
CA LYS A 294 69.33 -16.47 54.34
C LYS A 294 70.48 -17.29 54.95
N ASP A 295 71.57 -16.63 55.31
CA ASP A 295 72.72 -17.26 55.95
C ASP A 295 72.35 -17.81 57.33
N TYR A 296 71.55 -17.07 58.10
CA TYR A 296 71.03 -17.53 59.38
C TYR A 296 70.03 -18.69 59.25
N ARG A 297 69.17 -18.70 58.22
CA ARG A 297 68.29 -19.84 57.92
C ARG A 297 69.10 -21.10 57.64
N SER A 298 70.12 -21.00 56.78
CA SER A 298 71.04 -22.10 56.46
C SER A 298 71.75 -22.65 57.71
N PHE A 299 72.18 -21.76 58.63
CA PHE A 299 72.72 -22.16 59.93
C PHE A 299 71.70 -22.94 60.80
N LEU A 300 70.43 -22.52 60.82
CA LEU A 300 69.39 -23.22 61.57
C LEU A 300 69.02 -24.58 60.94
N GLU A 301 68.98 -24.66 59.60
CA GLU A 301 68.71 -25.90 58.85
C GLU A 301 69.82 -26.96 59.06
N THR A 302 71.07 -26.52 59.23
CA THR A 302 72.23 -27.40 59.51
C THR A 302 72.34 -27.84 60.98
N GLY A 303 71.30 -27.61 61.80
CA GLY A 303 71.23 -28.03 63.20
C GLY A 303 71.71 -26.97 64.21
N GLY A 304 71.97 -25.74 63.74
CA GLY A 304 72.23 -24.58 64.59
C GLY A 304 71.03 -24.26 65.49
N ARG A 305 71.30 -23.80 66.72
CA ARG A 305 70.25 -23.36 67.66
C ARG A 305 70.37 -21.88 67.93
N SER A 306 69.24 -21.18 67.99
CA SER A 306 69.18 -19.79 68.44
C SER A 306 69.59 -19.70 69.92
N ARG A 307 70.64 -18.94 70.23
CA ARG A 307 71.15 -18.78 71.60
C ARG A 307 71.01 -17.34 72.10
N THR A 308 70.64 -17.16 73.36
CA THR A 308 70.58 -15.83 73.99
C THR A 308 71.98 -15.31 74.33
N TYR A 309 72.87 -16.21 74.78
CA TYR A 309 74.26 -15.96 75.16
C TYR A 309 75.20 -16.78 74.25
N PHE A 310 76.37 -16.25 73.89
CA PHE A 310 77.33 -16.88 72.95
C PHE A 310 76.72 -17.20 71.58
N ARG A 311 76.23 -16.16 70.89
CA ARG A 311 75.65 -16.24 69.54
C ARG A 311 76.69 -16.67 68.52
N SER A 312 76.27 -17.48 67.53
CA SER A 312 77.10 -17.80 66.37
C SER A 312 77.35 -16.54 65.52
N LEU A 313 78.33 -16.61 64.62
CA LEU A 313 78.62 -15.51 63.68
C LEU A 313 77.38 -15.15 62.86
N ALA A 314 76.74 -16.15 62.23
CA ALA A 314 75.52 -15.98 61.46
C ALA A 314 74.35 -15.38 62.28
N GLN A 315 74.17 -15.81 63.54
CA GLN A 315 73.14 -15.22 64.41
C GLN A 315 73.47 -13.79 64.81
N ARG A 316 74.75 -13.46 65.01
CA ARG A 316 75.21 -12.11 65.36
C ARG A 316 75.02 -11.14 64.20
N GLU A 317 75.31 -11.57 62.98
CA GLU A 317 75.15 -10.79 61.74
C GLU A 317 73.67 -10.60 61.39
N ALA A 318 72.82 -11.63 61.56
CA ALA A 318 71.38 -11.50 61.37
C ALA A 318 70.67 -10.71 62.49
N GLN A 319 71.31 -10.51 63.65
CA GLN A 319 70.66 -9.91 64.83
C GLN A 319 70.00 -8.53 64.59
N PRO A 320 70.60 -7.60 63.82
CA PRO A 320 69.95 -6.33 63.49
C PRO A 320 68.67 -6.53 62.66
N ALA A 321 68.69 -7.44 61.68
CA ALA A 321 67.52 -7.80 60.88
C ALA A 321 66.45 -8.50 61.73
N LEU A 322 66.83 -9.46 62.60
CA LEU A 322 65.90 -10.17 63.49
C LEU A 322 65.16 -9.23 64.46
N ARG A 323 65.77 -8.10 64.86
CA ARG A 323 65.12 -7.12 65.74
C ARG A 323 64.07 -6.28 65.03
N ALA A 324 64.24 -6.08 63.72
CA ALA A 324 63.34 -5.29 62.89
C ALA A 324 61.99 -6.00 62.61
N PHE A 325 61.90 -7.31 62.86
CA PHE A 325 60.70 -8.09 62.59
C PHE A 325 60.12 -8.76 63.84
N ARG A 326 58.80 -8.98 63.84
CA ARG A 326 58.12 -9.94 64.70
C ARG A 326 57.34 -10.92 63.85
N VAL A 327 57.27 -12.17 64.30
CA VAL A 327 56.37 -13.21 63.78
C VAL A 327 55.46 -13.60 64.94
N ASN A 328 54.16 -13.38 64.79
CA ASN A 328 53.15 -13.57 65.85
C ASN A 328 53.49 -12.82 67.16
N GLY A 329 54.03 -11.60 67.03
CA GLY A 329 54.43 -10.77 68.17
C GLY A 329 55.76 -11.14 68.84
N ALA A 330 56.45 -12.20 68.37
CA ALA A 330 57.74 -12.65 68.90
C ALA A 330 58.89 -12.38 67.93
N VAL A 331 60.11 -12.23 68.47
CA VAL A 331 61.33 -12.15 67.64
C VAL A 331 61.53 -13.48 66.91
N PRO A 332 61.78 -13.50 65.58
CA PRO A 332 61.98 -14.72 64.80
C PRO A 332 63.12 -15.59 65.36
N ARG A 333 62.86 -16.89 65.57
CA ARG A 333 63.85 -17.82 66.17
C ARG A 333 63.96 -19.15 65.45
N THR A 334 62.91 -19.60 64.77
CA THR A 334 62.84 -20.89 64.09
C THR A 334 63.09 -20.75 62.59
N VAL A 335 63.42 -21.86 61.90
CA VAL A 335 63.54 -21.88 60.42
C VAL A 335 62.26 -21.38 59.76
N GLU A 336 61.11 -21.72 60.32
CA GLU A 336 59.79 -21.29 59.85
C GLU A 336 59.61 -19.77 60.01
N ASP A 337 59.96 -19.19 61.17
CA ASP A 337 59.89 -17.75 61.39
C ASP A 337 60.80 -16.98 60.42
N ILE A 338 62.02 -17.48 60.20
CA ILE A 338 62.97 -16.85 59.26
C ILE A 338 62.47 -16.96 57.82
N THR A 339 61.87 -18.09 57.46
CA THR A 339 61.29 -18.28 56.12
C THR A 339 60.10 -17.35 55.90
N ALA A 340 59.24 -17.15 56.91
CA ALA A 340 58.14 -16.19 56.85
C ALA A 340 58.64 -14.74 56.67
N VAL A 341 59.70 -14.34 57.40
CA VAL A 341 60.31 -13.00 57.25
C VAL A 341 60.97 -12.83 55.88
N LEU A 342 61.64 -13.86 55.36
CA LEU A 342 62.22 -13.83 54.00
C LEU A 342 61.14 -13.73 52.93
N GLY A 343 60.00 -14.42 53.08
CA GLY A 343 58.84 -14.28 52.20
C GLY A 343 58.23 -12.88 52.26
N TYR A 344 58.13 -12.28 53.45
CA TYR A 344 57.69 -10.90 53.62
C TYR A 344 58.61 -9.90 52.90
N LEU A 345 59.93 -10.03 53.06
CA LEU A 345 60.91 -9.17 52.39
C LEU A 345 60.84 -9.30 50.86
N ASP A 346 60.69 -10.53 50.35
CA ASP A 346 60.58 -10.82 48.92
C ASP A 346 59.31 -10.21 48.29
N VAL A 347 58.17 -10.26 48.99
CA VAL A 347 56.93 -9.57 48.57
C VAL A 347 57.10 -8.05 48.64
N ARG A 348 57.81 -7.52 49.64
CA ARG A 348 58.07 -6.08 49.75
C ARG A 348 58.98 -5.56 48.63
N ASP A 349 60.05 -6.29 48.31
CA ASP A 349 60.99 -5.91 47.25
C ASP A 349 60.29 -5.94 45.88
N ARG A 350 59.47 -6.97 45.61
CA ARG A 350 58.62 -7.02 44.41
C ARG A 350 57.59 -5.90 44.34
N GLN A 351 57.02 -5.49 45.47
CA GLN A 351 56.11 -4.35 45.50
C GLN A 351 56.79 -3.07 45.02
N ALA A 352 58.06 -2.84 45.41
CA ALA A 352 58.84 -1.70 44.93
C ALA A 352 59.16 -1.80 43.42
N GLU A 353 59.40 -3.01 42.90
CA GLU A 353 59.56 -3.23 41.45
C GLU A 353 58.26 -2.94 40.67
N ILE A 354 57.10 -3.37 41.21
CA ILE A 354 55.78 -3.07 40.66
C ILE A 354 55.52 -1.56 40.67
N GLU A 355 55.85 -0.87 41.76
CA GLU A 355 55.72 0.59 41.88
C GLU A 355 56.50 1.33 40.78
N LEU A 356 57.75 0.94 40.55
CA LEU A 356 58.58 1.50 39.50
C LEU A 356 58.00 1.25 38.10
N ALA A 357 57.60 0.00 37.81
CA ALA A 357 57.02 -0.38 36.52
C ALA A 357 55.66 0.30 36.25
N CYS A 358 54.81 0.43 37.28
CA CYS A 358 53.58 1.21 37.22
C CYS A 358 53.87 2.68 36.91
N GLY A 359 54.87 3.28 37.54
CA GLY A 359 55.29 4.66 37.29
C GLY A 359 55.75 4.90 35.85
N GLU A 360 56.56 3.99 35.30
CA GLU A 360 57.04 4.05 33.92
C GLU A 360 55.89 3.90 32.90
N LEU A 361 54.93 3.01 33.18
CA LEU A 361 53.76 2.79 32.33
C LEU A 361 52.64 3.80 32.58
N GLY A 362 52.74 4.68 33.57
CA GLY A 362 51.67 5.62 33.94
C GLY A 362 50.40 4.93 34.42
N VAL A 363 50.54 3.76 35.05
CA VAL A 363 49.46 2.93 35.59
C VAL A 363 49.36 3.13 37.12
N PRO A 364 48.16 3.09 37.73
CA PRO A 364 48.03 3.19 39.17
C PRO A 364 48.80 2.09 39.91
N VAL A 365 49.46 2.46 41.02
CA VAL A 365 50.16 1.51 41.90
C VAL A 365 49.15 0.76 42.77
N PRO A 366 49.21 -0.59 42.85
CA PRO A 366 48.34 -1.36 43.72
C PRO A 366 48.80 -1.23 45.19
N VAL A 367 48.02 -0.54 46.01
CA VAL A 367 48.33 -0.33 47.45
C VAL A 367 47.81 -1.48 48.33
N GLN A 368 46.82 -2.23 47.86
CA GLN A 368 46.18 -3.32 48.59
C GLN A 368 46.16 -4.60 47.76
N PRO A 369 46.08 -5.79 48.37
CA PRO A 369 46.02 -7.05 47.63
C PRO A 369 44.87 -7.12 46.62
N SER A 370 43.69 -6.57 46.92
CA SER A 370 42.56 -6.52 45.97
C SER A 370 42.85 -5.67 44.73
N HIS A 371 43.60 -4.58 44.87
CA HIS A 371 44.00 -3.73 43.74
C HIS A 371 44.99 -4.44 42.81
N LEU A 372 45.66 -5.50 43.26
CA LEU A 372 46.56 -6.29 42.43
C LEU A 372 45.77 -7.18 41.45
N ASP A 373 44.66 -7.75 41.90
CA ASP A 373 43.75 -8.52 41.03
C ASP A 373 43.10 -7.61 39.99
N GLU A 374 42.60 -6.45 40.41
CA GLU A 374 42.06 -5.42 39.51
C GLU A 374 43.10 -4.97 38.47
N LEU A 375 44.35 -4.78 38.88
CA LEU A 375 45.44 -4.41 37.99
C LEU A 375 45.71 -5.51 36.95
N ILE A 376 45.83 -6.78 37.36
CA ILE A 376 46.09 -7.90 36.45
C ILE A 376 44.99 -8.01 35.40
N ASP A 377 43.72 -7.94 35.82
CA ASP A 377 42.57 -8.02 34.93
C ASP A 377 42.56 -6.83 33.94
N ALA A 378 42.79 -5.61 34.43
CA ALA A 378 42.86 -4.41 33.61
C ALA A 378 44.02 -4.46 32.58
N LEU A 379 45.20 -4.94 32.98
CA LEU A 379 46.31 -5.17 32.05
C LEU A 379 45.95 -6.24 31.00
N GLY A 380 45.20 -7.28 31.39
CA GLY A 380 44.65 -8.28 30.48
C GLY A 380 43.79 -7.67 29.38
N VAL A 381 42.90 -6.73 29.74
CA VAL A 381 42.05 -5.98 28.79
C VAL A 381 42.89 -5.15 27.82
N ALA A 382 43.87 -4.37 28.31
CA ALA A 382 44.76 -3.60 27.45
C ALA A 382 45.58 -4.47 26.49
N ALA A 383 46.10 -5.61 26.95
CA ALA A 383 46.83 -6.55 26.12
C ALA A 383 45.93 -7.18 25.04
N ALA A 384 44.68 -7.53 25.38
CA ALA A 384 43.73 -8.08 24.44
C ALA A 384 43.39 -7.07 23.33
N ALA A 385 43.10 -5.82 23.68
CA ALA A 385 42.84 -4.75 22.73
C ALA A 385 44.05 -4.45 21.83
N ALA A 386 45.26 -4.34 22.39
CA ALA A 386 46.45 -4.08 21.59
C ALA A 386 46.76 -5.23 20.61
N ARG A 387 46.58 -6.49 21.03
CA ARG A 387 46.76 -7.66 20.17
C ARG A 387 45.71 -7.74 19.07
N SER A 388 44.44 -7.48 19.37
CA SER A 388 43.36 -7.51 18.38
C SER A 388 43.56 -6.43 17.32
N VAL A 389 43.98 -5.22 17.71
CA VAL A 389 44.32 -4.15 16.77
C VAL A 389 45.55 -4.52 15.93
N GLY A 390 46.56 -5.17 16.54
CA GLY A 390 47.71 -5.70 15.80
C GLY A 390 47.32 -6.73 14.74
N ALA A 391 46.38 -7.62 15.06
CA ALA A 391 45.82 -8.60 14.13
C ALA A 391 45.01 -7.93 13.01
N LEU A 392 44.11 -7.00 13.34
CA LEU A 392 43.36 -6.23 12.34
C LEU A 392 44.28 -5.46 11.40
N ARG A 393 45.32 -4.80 11.94
CA ARG A 393 46.31 -4.10 11.12
C ARG A 393 47.00 -5.05 10.16
N HIS A 394 47.40 -6.24 10.61
CA HIS A 394 47.98 -7.25 9.74
C HIS A 394 46.98 -7.65 8.65
N ASP A 395 45.78 -8.06 9.02
CA ASP A 395 44.82 -8.63 8.07
C ASP A 395 44.31 -7.59 7.08
N VAL A 396 44.08 -6.33 7.50
CA VAL A 396 43.68 -5.21 6.63
C VAL A 396 44.82 -4.77 5.70
N LEU A 397 46.08 -4.74 6.17
CA LEU A 397 47.23 -4.42 5.32
C LEU A 397 47.51 -5.50 4.27
N PHE A 398 47.17 -6.77 4.55
CA PHE A 398 47.38 -7.90 3.65
C PHE A 398 46.15 -8.33 2.85
N LEU A 399 45.04 -7.56 2.90
CA LEU A 399 43.89 -7.78 2.01
C LEU A 399 44.32 -7.72 0.54
N GLN A 400 45.23 -6.80 0.20
CA GLN A 400 45.87 -6.65 -1.10
C GLN A 400 47.30 -6.12 -0.91
N ASN A 401 48.23 -6.43 -1.83
CA ASN A 401 49.65 -6.05 -1.72
C ASN A 401 49.91 -4.54 -1.55
N ASP A 402 48.92 -3.70 -1.92
CA ASP A 402 48.94 -2.23 -1.79
C ASP A 402 47.64 -1.71 -1.14
N SER A 403 47.19 -2.34 -0.04
CA SER A 403 45.96 -1.95 0.65
C SER A 403 45.96 -0.45 1.00
N PRO A 404 45.00 0.35 0.49
CA PRO A 404 44.93 1.79 0.73
C PRO A 404 44.35 2.14 2.11
N VAL A 405 43.97 1.13 2.90
CA VAL A 405 43.39 1.31 4.25
C VAL A 405 44.50 1.12 5.28
N ALA A 406 44.78 2.19 6.04
CA ALA A 406 45.74 2.16 7.13
C ALA A 406 45.02 2.06 8.48
N VAL A 407 45.58 1.26 9.40
CA VAL A 407 45.12 1.18 10.80
C VAL A 407 46.24 1.69 11.72
N PRO A 408 46.45 3.03 11.80
CA PRO A 408 47.57 3.60 12.52
C PRO A 408 47.38 3.55 14.04
N ASP A 409 46.15 3.67 14.53
CA ASP A 409 45.86 3.86 15.95
C ASP A 409 44.58 3.13 16.40
N LEU A 410 44.35 3.14 17.71
CA LEU A 410 43.20 2.49 18.34
C LEU A 410 41.85 3.07 17.86
N PRO A 411 41.63 4.40 17.76
CA PRO A 411 40.38 4.95 17.22
C PRO A 411 40.11 4.56 15.76
N THR A 412 41.13 4.48 14.92
CA THR A 412 40.96 4.06 13.53
C THR A 412 40.67 2.57 13.44
N ALA A 413 41.30 1.75 14.27
CA ALA A 413 40.99 0.32 14.37
C ALA A 413 39.54 0.07 14.78
N GLU A 414 39.00 0.85 15.71
CA GLU A 414 37.60 0.79 16.14
C GLU A 414 36.65 1.12 14.97
N ARG A 415 36.91 2.21 14.23
CA ARG A 415 36.11 2.60 13.06
C ARG A 415 36.18 1.56 11.94
N VAL A 416 37.38 1.05 11.61
CA VAL A 416 37.56 0.04 10.56
C VAL A 416 36.88 -1.27 10.95
N ALA A 417 37.00 -1.71 12.22
CA ALA A 417 36.32 -2.90 12.70
C ALA A 417 34.79 -2.76 12.63
N ALA A 418 34.24 -1.60 13.02
CA ALA A 418 32.82 -1.31 12.89
C ALA A 418 32.37 -1.39 11.43
N ALA A 419 33.08 -0.72 10.51
CA ALA A 419 32.76 -0.74 9.08
C ALA A 419 32.83 -2.14 8.44
N ILE A 420 33.77 -3.00 8.85
CA ILE A 420 33.84 -4.40 8.39
C ILE A 420 32.60 -5.19 8.83
N VAL A 421 32.25 -5.10 10.12
CA VAL A 421 31.09 -5.83 10.67
C VAL A 421 29.81 -5.33 10.05
N ASP A 422 29.70 -4.02 9.91
CA ASP A 422 28.59 -3.33 9.29
C ASP A 422 28.37 -3.76 7.83
N TYR A 423 29.46 -3.88 7.05
CA TYR A 423 29.45 -4.41 5.69
C TYR A 423 28.97 -5.87 5.64
N ASP A 424 29.43 -6.73 6.55
CA ASP A 424 28.99 -8.15 6.62
C ASP A 424 27.50 -8.28 6.92
N GLU A 425 26.98 -7.42 7.81
CA GLU A 425 25.58 -7.47 8.24
C GLU A 425 24.61 -6.86 7.23
N HIS A 426 25.01 -5.79 6.53
CA HIS A 426 24.10 -4.96 5.76
C HIS A 426 24.50 -4.75 4.29
N GLY A 427 25.70 -5.18 3.89
CA GLY A 427 26.24 -4.99 2.54
C GLY A 427 26.69 -3.55 2.23
N ASP A 428 27.09 -3.33 0.97
CA ASP A 428 27.55 -2.03 0.46
C ASP A 428 26.38 -1.14 0.03
N PRO A 429 26.20 0.06 0.61
CA PRO A 429 25.22 1.03 0.13
C PRO A 429 25.41 1.42 -1.35
N ALA A 430 26.67 1.47 -1.83
CA ALA A 430 26.96 1.81 -3.22
C ALA A 430 26.49 0.72 -4.18
N GLU A 431 26.68 -0.55 -3.82
CA GLU A 431 26.17 -1.70 -4.59
C GLU A 431 24.63 -1.68 -4.66
N ALA A 432 23.96 -1.33 -3.57
CA ALA A 432 22.52 -1.16 -3.56
C ALA A 432 22.06 -0.02 -4.49
N GLY A 433 22.80 1.10 -4.52
CA GLY A 433 22.56 2.20 -5.46
C GLY A 433 22.79 1.82 -6.93
N ASP A 434 23.89 1.11 -7.23
CA ASP A 434 24.20 0.60 -8.57
C ASP A 434 23.13 -0.38 -9.06
N GLU A 435 22.61 -1.23 -8.16
CA GLU A 435 21.51 -2.14 -8.45
C GLU A 435 20.21 -1.38 -8.78
N LEU A 436 19.89 -0.32 -8.03
CA LEU A 436 18.74 0.54 -8.32
C LEU A 436 18.89 1.24 -9.69
N GLU A 437 20.08 1.72 -10.04
CA GLU A 437 20.34 2.32 -11.37
C GLU A 437 20.25 1.27 -12.49
N ARG A 438 20.75 0.05 -12.25
CA ARG A 438 20.62 -1.07 -13.21
C ARG A 438 19.14 -1.39 -13.46
N LEU A 439 18.34 -1.49 -12.40
CA LEU A 439 16.89 -1.73 -12.52
C LEU A 439 16.18 -0.57 -13.22
N ALA A 440 16.58 0.68 -12.94
CA ALA A 440 16.06 1.86 -13.65
C ALA A 440 16.34 1.78 -15.15
N ALA A 441 17.57 1.42 -15.56
CA ALA A 441 17.94 1.24 -16.96
C ALA A 441 17.17 0.09 -17.63
N GLU A 442 16.93 -1.02 -16.91
CA GLU A 442 16.13 -2.14 -17.41
C GLU A 442 14.67 -1.76 -17.63
N LEU A 443 14.08 -0.99 -16.73
CA LEU A 443 12.71 -0.47 -16.88
C LEU A 443 12.61 0.52 -18.04
N GLU A 444 13.58 1.41 -18.19
CA GLU A 444 13.64 2.39 -19.29
C GLU A 444 13.78 1.73 -20.67
N ALA A 445 14.36 0.52 -20.72
CA ALA A 445 14.51 -0.26 -21.94
C ALA A 445 13.24 -1.03 -22.37
N ILE A 446 12.18 -1.07 -21.54
CA ILE A 446 10.96 -1.83 -21.86
C ILE A 446 10.16 -1.25 -23.03
N PRO A 447 9.86 0.07 -23.09
CA PRO A 447 9.12 0.65 -24.19
C PRO A 447 9.92 0.57 -25.50
N SER A 448 9.25 0.25 -26.61
CA SER A 448 9.93 0.13 -27.91
C SER A 448 10.39 1.47 -28.49
N ALA A 449 9.79 2.57 -28.03
CA ALA A 449 10.14 3.93 -28.43
C ALA A 449 9.78 4.94 -27.32
N PRO A 450 10.50 6.08 -27.21
CA PRO A 450 10.24 7.08 -26.16
C PRO A 450 8.82 7.65 -26.17
N GLU A 451 8.21 7.79 -27.35
CA GLU A 451 6.83 8.28 -27.52
C GLU A 451 5.77 7.32 -26.98
N ARG A 452 6.13 6.04 -26.80
CA ARG A 452 5.25 4.98 -26.27
C ARG A 452 5.42 4.79 -24.76
N THR A 453 6.36 5.49 -24.14
CA THR A 453 6.61 5.41 -22.70
C THR A 453 5.44 6.03 -21.93
N PRO A 454 4.78 5.28 -21.03
CA PRO A 454 3.74 5.82 -20.18
C PRO A 454 4.37 6.69 -19.08
N PRO A 455 3.72 7.82 -18.68
CA PRO A 455 4.27 8.71 -17.67
C PRO A 455 4.47 8.01 -16.31
N GLU A 456 3.66 7.00 -16.01
CA GLU A 456 3.80 6.20 -14.78
C GLU A 456 5.10 5.37 -14.78
N LEU A 457 5.57 4.90 -15.94
CA LEU A 457 6.87 4.19 -16.02
C LEU A 457 8.04 5.17 -15.90
N THR A 458 7.92 6.37 -16.47
CA THR A 458 8.91 7.44 -16.26
C THR A 458 9.03 7.78 -14.77
N ALA A 459 7.90 7.93 -14.08
CA ALA A 459 7.90 8.17 -12.63
C ALA A 459 8.55 7.03 -11.84
N ALA A 460 8.32 5.77 -12.22
CA ALA A 460 8.96 4.62 -11.59
C ALA A 460 10.49 4.64 -11.78
N VAL A 461 10.97 4.95 -12.99
CA VAL A 461 12.41 5.10 -13.28
C VAL A 461 13.02 6.25 -12.47
N GLU A 462 12.36 7.40 -12.41
CA GLU A 462 12.80 8.55 -11.61
C GLU A 462 12.85 8.21 -10.11
N ALA A 463 11.86 7.47 -9.59
CA ALA A 463 11.83 7.04 -8.20
C ALA A 463 12.99 6.09 -7.85
N LEU A 464 13.31 5.14 -8.73
CA LEU A 464 14.47 4.27 -8.56
C LEU A 464 15.78 5.06 -8.50
N ARG A 465 15.98 6.01 -9.42
CA ARG A 465 17.17 6.88 -9.43
C ARG A 465 17.26 7.82 -8.23
N ALA A 466 16.12 8.18 -7.64
CA ALA A 466 16.04 8.99 -6.43
C ALA A 466 16.15 8.17 -5.13
N HIS A 467 16.24 6.84 -5.22
CA HIS A 467 16.15 5.91 -4.08
C HIS A 467 14.87 6.10 -3.25
N ASP A 468 13.75 6.40 -3.91
CA ASP A 468 12.46 6.69 -3.27
C ASP A 468 11.49 5.50 -3.45
N ALA A 469 11.42 4.65 -2.43
CA ALA A 469 10.58 3.45 -2.45
C ALA A 469 9.07 3.77 -2.46
N ASP A 470 8.65 4.84 -1.77
CA ASP A 470 7.24 5.24 -1.71
C ASP A 470 6.77 5.78 -3.06
N ALA A 471 7.60 6.62 -3.71
CA ALA A 471 7.32 7.11 -5.06
C ALA A 471 7.28 5.97 -6.08
N TYR A 472 8.16 4.97 -5.94
CA TYR A 472 8.16 3.78 -6.80
C TYR A 472 6.86 2.98 -6.65
N ALA A 473 6.43 2.69 -5.42
CA ALA A 473 5.17 2.00 -5.17
C ALA A 473 3.95 2.75 -5.73
N ALA A 474 3.90 4.08 -5.53
CA ALA A 474 2.85 4.92 -6.08
C ALA A 474 2.82 4.89 -7.62
N ALA A 475 4.00 4.86 -8.27
CA ALA A 475 4.10 4.74 -9.72
C ALA A 475 3.58 3.37 -10.22
N LEU A 476 3.82 2.28 -9.48
CA LEU A 476 3.29 0.95 -9.82
C LEU A 476 1.76 0.87 -9.71
N ASP A 477 1.17 1.48 -8.68
CA ASP A 477 -0.28 1.57 -8.52
C ASP A 477 -0.93 2.39 -9.65
N ALA A 478 -0.29 3.51 -10.02
CA ALA A 478 -0.71 4.33 -11.15
C ALA A 478 -0.62 3.53 -12.46
N LEU A 479 0.44 2.75 -12.67
CA LEU A 479 0.61 1.89 -13.83
C LEU A 479 -0.44 0.76 -13.86
N GLY A 480 -0.79 0.18 -12.72
CA GLY A 480 -1.90 -0.77 -12.60
C GLY A 480 -3.26 -0.17 -13.00
N SER A 481 -3.48 1.10 -12.67
CA SER A 481 -4.66 1.85 -13.13
C SER A 481 -4.62 2.13 -14.62
N ALA A 482 -3.46 2.51 -15.17
CA ALA A 482 -3.25 2.70 -16.60
C ALA A 482 -3.50 1.43 -17.44
N ARG A 483 -3.15 0.24 -16.90
CA ARG A 483 -3.46 -1.05 -17.55
C ARG A 483 -4.97 -1.28 -17.65
N ARG A 484 -5.71 -1.07 -16.56
CA ARG A 484 -7.19 -1.17 -16.56
C ARG A 484 -7.82 -0.19 -17.54
N GLU A 485 -7.30 1.03 -17.60
CA GLU A 485 -7.70 2.04 -18.59
C GLU A 485 -7.46 1.58 -20.03
N SER A 486 -6.34 0.91 -20.30
CA SER A 486 -6.02 0.35 -21.62
C SER A 486 -6.96 -0.79 -22.01
N GLU A 487 -7.26 -1.71 -21.08
CA GLU A 487 -8.23 -2.80 -21.28
C GLU A 487 -9.63 -2.25 -21.57
N ASP A 488 -10.06 -1.24 -20.82
CA ASP A 488 -11.33 -0.56 -21.03
C ASP A 488 -11.39 0.15 -22.40
N GLN A 489 -10.27 0.75 -22.83
CA GLN A 489 -10.16 1.37 -24.14
C GLN A 489 -10.23 0.32 -25.27
N GLN A 490 -9.51 -0.79 -25.14
CA GLN A 490 -9.55 -1.89 -26.12
C GLN A 490 -10.96 -2.49 -26.23
N ALA A 491 -11.63 -2.72 -25.10
CA ALA A 491 -13.02 -3.19 -25.08
C ALA A 491 -13.97 -2.17 -25.71
N CYS A 492 -13.74 -0.86 -25.51
CA CYS A 492 -14.52 0.19 -26.13
C CYS A 492 -14.37 0.16 -27.67
N GLU A 493 -13.13 0.05 -28.16
CA GLU A 493 -12.82 -0.02 -29.60
C GLU A 493 -13.41 -1.27 -30.25
N GLU A 494 -13.31 -2.43 -29.60
CA GLU A 494 -13.91 -3.67 -30.08
C GLU A 494 -15.44 -3.55 -30.22
N LEU A 495 -16.11 -3.04 -29.18
CA LEU A 495 -17.56 -2.89 -29.17
C LEU A 495 -18.03 -1.83 -30.18
N LEU A 496 -17.30 -0.72 -30.33
CA LEU A 496 -17.55 0.27 -31.37
C LEU A 496 -17.36 -0.33 -32.77
N GLY A 497 -16.32 -1.14 -33.00
CA GLY A 497 -16.08 -1.80 -34.28
C GLY A 497 -17.19 -2.79 -34.64
N ARG A 498 -17.68 -3.55 -33.67
CA ARG A 498 -18.86 -4.43 -33.83
C ARG A 498 -20.11 -3.61 -34.17
N LEU A 499 -20.35 -2.50 -33.46
CA LEU A 499 -21.46 -1.59 -33.75
C LEU A 499 -21.35 -0.96 -35.14
N ALA A 500 -20.15 -0.57 -35.57
CA ALA A 500 -19.91 0.00 -36.89
C ALA A 500 -20.23 -0.97 -38.03
N THR A 501 -20.11 -2.28 -37.78
CA THR A 501 -20.44 -3.32 -38.75
C THR A 501 -21.95 -3.44 -38.98
N SER A 502 -22.76 -3.33 -37.92
CA SER A 502 -24.22 -3.44 -38.01
C SER A 502 -24.91 -2.10 -38.30
N THR A 503 -24.36 -1.00 -37.78
CA THR A 503 -24.99 0.32 -37.75
C THR A 503 -23.90 1.43 -37.80
N PRO A 504 -23.33 1.68 -38.99
CA PRO A 504 -22.17 2.57 -39.13
C PRO A 504 -22.46 4.02 -38.73
N GLU A 505 -23.68 4.52 -38.99
CA GLU A 505 -24.05 5.89 -38.63
C GLU A 505 -24.12 6.10 -37.11
N LEU A 506 -24.70 5.14 -36.38
CA LEU A 506 -24.74 5.19 -34.92
C LEU A 506 -23.34 5.10 -34.31
N ALA A 507 -22.48 4.23 -34.85
CA ALA A 507 -21.10 4.13 -34.39
C ALA A 507 -20.32 5.45 -34.57
N ARG A 508 -20.49 6.13 -35.72
CA ARG A 508 -19.91 7.46 -35.97
C ARG A 508 -20.47 8.51 -35.01
N ALA A 509 -21.80 8.55 -34.85
CA ALA A 509 -22.45 9.49 -33.93
C ALA A 509 -22.00 9.31 -32.47
N TRP A 510 -21.63 8.09 -32.06
CA TRP A 510 -21.10 7.82 -30.73
C TRP A 510 -19.59 8.04 -30.62
N SER A 511 -18.82 7.88 -31.70
CA SER A 511 -17.37 8.12 -31.71
C SER A 511 -17.00 9.59 -31.69
N ASP A 512 -17.80 10.44 -32.34
CA ASP A 512 -17.51 11.88 -32.51
C ASP A 512 -17.62 12.69 -31.20
N GLY A 513 -18.00 12.03 -30.10
CA GLY A 513 -18.20 12.65 -28.80
C GLY A 513 -19.57 13.30 -28.74
N SER A 514 -20.32 12.96 -27.69
CA SER A 514 -21.65 13.50 -27.50
C SER A 514 -21.74 14.07 -26.10
N ASP A 515 -21.62 15.39 -25.99
CA ASP A 515 -22.05 16.14 -24.80
C ASP A 515 -23.52 15.81 -24.48
N ASP A 516 -24.29 15.42 -25.50
CA ASP A 516 -25.68 14.97 -25.50
C ASP A 516 -25.84 13.44 -25.31
N GLY A 517 -24.99 12.78 -24.51
CA GLY A 517 -25.11 11.37 -24.13
C GLY A 517 -25.13 10.32 -25.27
N TYR A 518 -25.39 9.05 -24.94
CA TYR A 518 -25.32 7.91 -25.88
C TYR A 518 -26.68 7.22 -26.06
N GLY A 519 -27.69 8.02 -26.43
CA GLY A 519 -29.05 7.55 -26.70
C GLY A 519 -29.18 6.97 -28.10
N LEU A 520 -30.30 6.28 -28.32
CA LEU A 520 -30.67 5.75 -29.64
C LEU A 520 -32.18 5.89 -29.85
N LEU A 521 -32.58 5.94 -31.10
CA LEU A 521 -33.96 6.11 -31.52
C LEU A 521 -34.38 4.96 -32.43
N CYS A 522 -35.52 4.34 -32.16
CA CYS A 522 -36.11 3.34 -33.04
C CYS A 522 -37.54 3.76 -33.39
N PHE A 523 -37.90 3.68 -34.66
CA PHE A 523 -39.27 3.91 -35.11
C PHE A 523 -39.88 2.59 -35.52
N ALA A 524 -41.07 2.28 -35.01
CA ALA A 524 -41.78 1.05 -35.34
C ALA A 524 -43.29 1.25 -35.23
N SER A 525 -44.09 0.58 -36.06
CA SER A 525 -45.55 0.58 -35.89
C SER A 525 -45.95 -0.19 -34.64
N VAL A 526 -47.13 0.12 -34.09
CA VAL A 526 -47.67 -0.59 -32.92
C VAL A 526 -47.79 -2.08 -33.22
N ASP A 527 -48.31 -2.45 -34.39
CA ASP A 527 -48.44 -3.85 -34.81
C ASP A 527 -47.10 -4.56 -34.91
N SER A 528 -46.06 -3.88 -35.42
CA SER A 528 -44.71 -4.47 -35.54
C SER A 528 -44.11 -4.75 -34.17
N LEU A 529 -44.22 -3.79 -33.23
CA LEU A 529 -43.72 -3.95 -31.86
C LEU A 529 -44.46 -5.04 -31.09
N LEU A 530 -45.79 -5.12 -31.23
CA LEU A 530 -46.58 -6.13 -30.54
C LEU A 530 -46.36 -7.52 -31.15
N SER A 531 -46.17 -7.62 -32.48
CA SER A 531 -45.91 -8.89 -33.15
C SER A 531 -44.53 -9.49 -32.81
N ASP A 532 -43.51 -8.65 -32.66
CA ASP A 532 -42.15 -9.06 -32.32
C ASP A 532 -41.62 -8.22 -31.15
N LEU A 533 -42.15 -8.49 -29.96
CA LEU A 533 -41.72 -7.78 -28.76
C LEU A 533 -40.21 -7.96 -28.54
N PRO A 534 -39.45 -6.86 -28.43
CA PRO A 534 -38.05 -6.95 -28.06
C PRO A 534 -37.91 -7.50 -26.63
N SER A 535 -36.71 -7.92 -26.27
CA SER A 535 -36.44 -8.39 -24.90
C SER A 535 -36.89 -7.34 -23.86
N PRO A 536 -37.36 -7.77 -22.68
CA PRO A 536 -37.72 -6.85 -21.59
C PRO A 536 -36.62 -5.81 -21.36
N ASP A 537 -37.01 -4.56 -21.14
CA ASP A 537 -36.13 -3.42 -20.87
C ASP A 537 -35.10 -3.12 -21.98
N SER A 538 -35.39 -3.53 -23.23
CA SER A 538 -34.62 -3.18 -24.43
C SER A 538 -34.65 -1.67 -24.73
N ALA A 539 -35.69 -0.98 -24.27
CA ALA A 539 -35.84 0.47 -24.35
C ALA A 539 -36.06 1.09 -22.96
N ASP A 540 -35.77 2.39 -22.85
CA ASP A 540 -35.97 3.16 -21.60
C ASP A 540 -37.32 3.88 -21.59
N VAL A 541 -37.83 4.23 -22.78
CA VAL A 541 -39.10 4.95 -23.00
C VAL A 541 -39.74 4.50 -24.31
N VAL A 542 -41.06 4.26 -24.29
CA VAL A 542 -41.90 4.17 -25.50
C VAL A 542 -42.76 5.43 -25.62
N VAL A 543 -42.66 6.13 -26.74
CA VAL A 543 -43.48 7.28 -27.12
C VAL A 543 -44.54 6.80 -28.11
N VAL A 544 -45.80 6.86 -27.71
CA VAL A 544 -46.95 6.37 -28.46
C VAL A 544 -47.69 7.56 -29.05
N LEU A 545 -47.54 7.78 -30.36
CA LEU A 545 -48.24 8.82 -31.12
C LEU A 545 -49.67 8.37 -31.43
N GLY A 546 -50.60 9.31 -31.40
CA GLY A 546 -52.02 9.03 -31.62
C GLY A 546 -52.68 8.23 -30.50
N ALA A 547 -52.25 8.47 -29.26
CA ALA A 547 -52.77 7.77 -28.08
C ALA A 547 -54.29 7.91 -27.89
N GLY A 548 -54.91 8.96 -28.45
CA GLY A 548 -56.36 9.17 -28.41
C GLY A 548 -57.17 8.19 -29.28
N ALA A 549 -56.54 7.59 -30.29
CA ALA A 549 -57.16 6.62 -31.19
C ALA A 549 -56.95 5.15 -30.77
N LEU A 550 -56.17 4.91 -29.70
CA LEU A 550 -55.80 3.58 -29.24
C LEU A 550 -56.75 2.99 -28.19
N GLN A 551 -56.90 1.67 -28.21
CA GLN A 551 -57.60 0.91 -27.17
C GLN A 551 -56.63 0.41 -26.08
N ALA A 552 -57.17 -0.19 -25.02
CA ALA A 552 -56.41 -0.61 -23.84
C ALA A 552 -55.35 -1.70 -24.12
N ASP A 553 -55.50 -2.50 -25.19
CA ASP A 553 -54.54 -3.53 -25.60
C ASP A 553 -53.17 -2.94 -26.00
N ALA A 554 -53.13 -1.70 -26.48
CA ALA A 554 -51.88 -0.99 -26.76
C ALA A 554 -51.01 -0.76 -25.50
N LEU A 555 -51.56 -0.91 -24.30
CA LEU A 555 -50.77 -0.88 -23.06
C LEU A 555 -49.85 -2.08 -22.89
N LEU A 556 -50.01 -3.14 -23.69
CA LEU A 556 -49.02 -4.22 -23.78
C LEU A 556 -47.64 -3.69 -24.24
N LEU A 557 -47.56 -2.49 -24.85
CA LEU A 557 -46.30 -1.81 -25.16
C LEU A 557 -45.47 -1.48 -23.90
N THR A 558 -46.07 -1.44 -22.70
CA THR A 558 -45.32 -1.34 -21.43
C THR A 558 -44.44 -2.57 -21.17
N ALA A 559 -44.63 -3.67 -21.91
CA ALA A 559 -43.69 -4.78 -21.91
C ALA A 559 -42.29 -4.40 -22.40
N VAL A 560 -42.20 -3.38 -23.27
CA VAL A 560 -40.99 -3.01 -24.00
C VAL A 560 -40.09 -2.07 -23.20
N ALA A 561 -40.68 -1.17 -22.41
CA ALA A 561 -39.95 -0.19 -21.62
C ALA A 561 -40.64 0.07 -20.27
N PRO A 562 -39.87 0.45 -19.23
CA PRO A 562 -40.41 0.80 -17.92
C PRO A 562 -41.18 2.13 -17.89
N ARG A 563 -41.17 2.89 -19.00
CA ARG A 563 -41.80 4.20 -19.12
C ARG A 563 -42.56 4.31 -20.44
N LEU A 564 -43.74 4.92 -20.37
CA LEU A 564 -44.61 5.15 -21.51
C LEU A 564 -45.06 6.61 -21.56
N VAL A 565 -44.94 7.22 -22.74
CA VAL A 565 -45.41 8.57 -23.04
C VAL A 565 -46.49 8.48 -24.12
N GLY A 566 -47.74 8.72 -23.77
CA GLY A 566 -48.84 8.80 -24.72
C GLY A 566 -48.98 10.22 -25.28
N VAL A 567 -48.91 10.40 -26.59
CA VAL A 567 -49.07 11.69 -27.26
C VAL A 567 -50.45 11.73 -27.91
N VAL A 568 -51.26 12.71 -27.53
CA VAL A 568 -52.62 12.94 -28.05
C VAL A 568 -52.57 14.08 -29.05
N GLY A 569 -52.80 13.75 -30.33
CA GLY A 569 -52.93 14.71 -31.43
C GLY A 569 -54.39 14.98 -31.77
N ASP A 570 -54.63 15.37 -33.02
CA ASP A 570 -55.95 15.70 -33.56
C ASP A 570 -56.72 14.47 -34.08
N GLU A 571 -56.30 13.26 -33.71
CA GLU A 571 -56.91 12.04 -34.20
C GLU A 571 -58.35 11.86 -33.69
N PRO A 572 -59.26 11.26 -34.48
CA PRO A 572 -60.57 10.88 -33.99
C PRO A 572 -60.42 9.89 -32.84
N ARG A 573 -61.11 10.16 -31.72
CA ARG A 573 -61.10 9.27 -30.56
C ARG A 573 -61.52 7.86 -30.96
N ALA A 574 -60.89 6.86 -30.34
CA ALA A 574 -61.24 5.45 -30.52
C ALA A 574 -62.76 5.24 -30.45
N ALA A 575 -63.29 4.39 -31.32
CA ALA A 575 -64.72 4.08 -31.33
C ALA A 575 -65.15 3.52 -29.96
N SER A 576 -66.30 3.99 -29.45
CA SER A 576 -66.77 3.80 -28.07
C SER A 576 -67.20 2.37 -27.68
N SER A 577 -66.76 1.34 -28.41
CA SER A 577 -67.13 -0.06 -28.14
C SER A 577 -66.26 -0.73 -27.07
N GLY A 578 -65.12 -0.15 -26.68
CA GLY A 578 -64.14 -0.74 -25.74
C GLY A 578 -63.57 0.24 -24.71
N THR A 579 -62.65 -0.23 -23.86
CA THR A 579 -61.93 0.62 -22.90
C THR A 579 -60.75 1.27 -23.61
N THR A 580 -60.65 2.59 -23.55
CA THR A 580 -59.62 3.32 -24.31
C THR A 580 -58.28 3.36 -23.59
N PHE A 581 -57.20 3.54 -24.36
CA PHE A 581 -55.84 3.68 -23.84
C PHE A 581 -55.72 4.81 -22.80
N LEU A 582 -56.31 5.98 -23.10
CA LEU A 582 -56.27 7.16 -22.21
C LEU A 582 -57.09 6.97 -20.93
N GLU A 583 -58.21 6.25 -20.98
CA GLU A 583 -59.00 5.94 -19.78
C GLU A 583 -58.20 5.12 -18.78
N VAL A 584 -57.47 4.09 -19.25
CA VAL A 584 -56.64 3.26 -18.37
C VAL A 584 -55.44 4.03 -17.84
N LEU A 585 -54.78 4.88 -18.66
CA LEU A 585 -53.72 5.76 -18.17
C LEU A 585 -54.21 6.75 -17.10
N ASN A 586 -55.41 7.30 -17.26
CA ASN A 586 -56.03 8.15 -16.25
C ASN A 586 -56.33 7.37 -14.95
N GLN A 587 -56.83 6.13 -15.06
CA GLN A 587 -57.02 5.24 -13.90
C GLN A 587 -55.70 4.91 -13.20
N ALA A 588 -54.62 4.76 -13.96
CA ALA A 588 -53.27 4.53 -13.46
C ALA A 588 -52.58 5.81 -12.93
N SER A 589 -53.30 6.93 -12.83
CA SER A 589 -52.80 8.22 -12.34
C SER A 589 -51.63 8.78 -13.16
N ALA A 590 -51.63 8.57 -14.48
CA ALA A 590 -50.61 9.11 -15.38
C ALA A 590 -50.50 10.65 -15.29
N ARG A 591 -49.29 11.19 -15.48
CA ARG A 591 -49.05 12.64 -15.45
C ARG A 591 -49.48 13.29 -16.77
N PHE A 592 -50.49 14.17 -16.72
CA PHE A 592 -50.97 14.90 -17.90
C PHE A 592 -50.24 16.25 -18.08
N LEU A 593 -49.69 16.45 -19.27
CA LEU A 593 -49.10 17.69 -19.76
C LEU A 593 -49.94 18.23 -20.91
N ARG A 594 -50.04 19.56 -20.97
CA ARG A 594 -50.55 20.28 -22.14
C ARG A 594 -49.35 20.84 -22.90
N GLY A 595 -49.29 20.57 -24.19
CA GLY A 595 -48.29 21.14 -25.10
C GLY A 595 -48.40 22.65 -25.09
N GLY A 596 -47.26 23.32 -24.98
CA GLY A 596 -47.24 24.75 -24.78
C GLY A 596 -45.87 25.31 -24.44
N LEU A 597 -45.04 25.53 -25.46
CA LEU A 597 -44.06 26.62 -25.40
C LEU A 597 -44.82 27.95 -25.33
N ALA A 598 -44.81 28.55 -24.13
CA ALA A 598 -45.09 29.96 -23.82
C ALA A 598 -45.98 30.73 -24.82
N GLY A 599 -47.29 30.71 -24.59
CA GLY A 599 -48.26 31.59 -25.23
C GLY A 599 -49.44 31.79 -24.30
N ARG A 600 -49.32 32.78 -23.42
CA ARG A 600 -50.35 33.22 -22.48
C ARG A 600 -51.51 33.81 -23.29
N ASP A 601 -52.57 33.04 -23.47
CA ASP A 601 -53.90 33.60 -23.77
C ASP A 601 -54.87 33.10 -22.70
N ASP A 602 -55.16 34.02 -21.78
CA ASP A 602 -56.22 33.88 -20.78
C ASP A 602 -57.56 33.68 -21.49
N VAL A 603 -58.10 32.47 -21.44
CA VAL A 603 -59.53 32.22 -21.62
C VAL A 603 -60.04 31.56 -20.35
N PRO A 604 -61.04 32.14 -19.66
CA PRO A 604 -61.45 31.68 -18.34
C PRO A 604 -62.08 30.29 -18.41
N ALA A 605 -61.72 29.46 -17.42
CA ALA A 605 -62.25 28.12 -17.23
C ALA A 605 -63.78 28.14 -17.13
N GLY A 606 -64.45 27.49 -18.08
CA GLY A 606 -65.86 27.10 -17.96
C GLY A 606 -66.05 26.04 -16.86
N PRO A 607 -67.25 25.91 -16.29
CA PRO A 607 -67.48 25.23 -15.02
C PRO A 607 -67.28 23.72 -15.12
N GLN A 608 -66.59 23.16 -14.13
CA GLN A 608 -66.50 21.71 -13.90
C GLN A 608 -67.91 21.10 -13.72
N PRO A 609 -68.20 19.91 -14.27
CA PRO A 609 -69.44 19.21 -13.99
C PRO A 609 -69.44 18.68 -12.55
N ALA A 610 -70.50 19.02 -11.81
CA ALA A 610 -70.69 18.67 -10.41
C ALA A 610 -70.87 17.15 -10.21
N ILE A 611 -70.21 16.63 -9.17
CA ILE A 611 -70.39 15.28 -8.63
C ILE A 611 -71.73 15.23 -7.89
N PRO A 612 -72.65 14.28 -8.17
CA PRO A 612 -73.89 14.15 -7.41
C PRO A 612 -73.61 13.46 -6.07
N VAL A 613 -73.91 14.17 -4.98
CA VAL A 613 -73.94 13.65 -3.61
C VAL A 613 -75.17 12.75 -3.47
N GLN A 614 -74.97 11.44 -3.26
CA GLN A 614 -76.02 10.56 -2.75
C GLN A 614 -75.96 10.55 -1.21
N ASN A 615 -76.97 11.18 -0.60
CA ASN A 615 -77.26 11.10 0.82
C ASN A 615 -77.72 9.69 1.17
N GLY A 616 -77.03 9.03 2.11
CA GLY A 616 -77.53 7.87 2.82
C GLY A 616 -78.54 8.32 3.88
N ALA A 617 -79.81 7.98 3.67
CA ALA A 617 -80.81 7.94 4.72
C ALA A 617 -80.70 6.59 5.44
N ALA A 618 -80.47 6.63 6.75
CA ALA A 618 -80.71 5.50 7.65
C ALA A 618 -82.06 5.74 8.33
N GLU A 619 -83.01 4.83 8.09
CA GLU A 619 -84.21 4.69 8.90
C GLU A 619 -83.83 4.18 10.30
N SER A 620 -84.32 4.90 11.31
CA SER A 620 -85.25 4.33 12.30
C SER A 620 -86.56 5.10 12.19
#